data_AF-A0A077MEY8-F1
#
_entry.id   AF-A0A077MEY8-F1
#
_cell.length_a   1.000
_cell.length_b   1.000
_cell.length_c   1.000
_cell.angle_alpha   90.00
_cell.angle_beta   90.00
_cell.angle_gamma   90.00
#
_symmetry.space_group_name_H-M   'P 1'
#
loop_
_entity.id
_entity.type
_entity.pdbx_description
1 polymer ?
#
loop_
_entity_poly.entity_id
_entity_poly.type
_entity_poly.pdbx_seq_one_letter_code
_entity_poly.pdbx_strand_id
1 'polypeptide(L)'
;MTRPQGPHDAGVPGGARADGSGPDDPIEAALRAALSREAASITPGDRLAEVRSRATAPVAPRRSWLLALGSAAAVGAIVVGGIAAANRPWAPPGGGVGASTPGQSSSSLVTSAASPPSSETASASVTSRTSGSSSSTSAGGPVTLPAYVLVRIATDDGEHWRLGRTFLSVGLPGSDTPAARVQAALEYAIGPGTRVDGLPSPWGSVGIVDVSATPDLITVTLSGPGSQLTDPADAELALMARQLLVWTAQAAYGKGRVPVTFRVEQRTQVLLGRYPAGAAYDRPNSDAILTELAPVLLTRPGPGPITPGDTIPVTGVAAVPEGQLVWWVSDLASGAEVARGTAIADQDPGAGTSPLERGFGFDLAGLPAGTYRLSVGYPSAKDGSTLGVVTTMLDVFAEG
;
A
#
# COMPACT_ATOMS: atom_id res chain seq x y z
N MET A 1 -18.80 -58.75 66.58
CA MET A 1 -20.09 -59.11 65.96
C MET A 1 -21.01 -57.92 66.19
N THR A 2 -21.55 -57.19 65.20
CA THR A 2 -21.77 -57.52 63.77
C THR A 2 -21.80 -56.22 62.93
N ARG A 3 -21.39 -56.29 61.66
CA ARG A 3 -21.61 -55.30 60.56
C ARG A 3 -22.51 -56.04 59.51
N PRO A 4 -23.17 -55.41 58.50
CA PRO A 4 -23.17 -53.99 58.10
C PRO A 4 -24.54 -53.42 57.63
N GLN A 5 -24.59 -52.13 57.24
CA GLN A 5 -24.98 -51.61 55.90
C GLN A 5 -25.20 -50.08 55.92
N GLY A 6 -24.94 -49.41 54.78
CA GLY A 6 -25.25 -47.98 54.54
C GLY A 6 -26.54 -47.82 53.70
N PRO A 7 -26.72 -46.76 52.86
CA PRO A 7 -25.68 -45.90 52.27
C PRO A 7 -26.02 -44.38 52.11
N HIS A 8 -25.09 -43.65 51.47
CA HIS A 8 -25.19 -42.37 50.72
C HIS A 8 -26.16 -41.24 51.14
N ASP A 9 -25.61 -40.04 51.40
CA ASP A 9 -25.61 -38.98 50.36
C ASP A 9 -24.40 -38.02 50.53
N ALA A 10 -24.11 -37.20 49.53
CA ALA A 10 -22.91 -36.36 49.42
C ALA A 10 -23.20 -34.86 49.62
N GLY A 11 -22.24 -34.15 50.25
CA GLY A 11 -22.28 -32.68 50.40
C GLY A 11 -20.88 -32.11 50.50
N VAL A 12 -20.41 -31.46 49.42
CA VAL A 12 -19.05 -30.91 49.30
C VAL A 12 -18.92 -29.61 50.13
N PRO A 13 -17.96 -29.49 51.06
CA PRO A 13 -17.68 -28.22 51.73
C PRO A 13 -16.89 -27.29 50.81
N GLY A 14 -17.27 -26.00 50.78
CA GLY A 14 -16.72 -25.01 49.86
C GLY A 14 -15.26 -24.65 50.15
N GLY A 15 -14.43 -24.63 49.10
CA GLY A 15 -13.11 -24.04 49.16
C GLY A 15 -13.21 -22.51 49.24
N ALA A 16 -12.63 -21.93 50.29
CA ALA A 16 -12.46 -20.49 50.39
C ALA A 16 -11.60 -20.00 49.22
N ARG A 17 -12.12 -19.06 48.43
CA ARG A 17 -11.30 -18.32 47.45
C ARG A 17 -10.27 -17.50 48.23
N ALA A 18 -9.01 -17.59 47.83
CA ALA A 18 -7.99 -16.66 48.30
C ALA A 18 -8.31 -15.26 47.77
N ASP A 19 -8.32 -14.26 48.65
CA ASP A 19 -8.36 -12.86 48.27
C ASP A 19 -7.08 -12.51 47.49
N GLY A 20 -7.22 -12.40 46.17
CA GLY A 20 -6.21 -11.87 45.28
C GLY A 20 -6.15 -10.34 45.35
N SER A 21 -5.93 -9.78 46.54
CA SER A 21 -5.70 -8.34 46.73
C SER A 21 -4.31 -7.96 46.18
N GLY A 22 -4.21 -7.85 44.86
CA GLY A 22 -3.14 -7.07 44.23
C GLY A 22 -3.30 -5.60 44.64
N PRO A 23 -2.20 -4.85 44.86
CA PRO A 23 -2.31 -3.42 45.10
C PRO A 23 -2.87 -2.76 43.84
N ASP A 24 -4.03 -2.11 43.95
CA ASP A 24 -4.60 -1.29 42.88
C ASP A 24 -3.54 -0.29 42.40
N ASP A 25 -3.15 -0.40 41.14
CA ASP A 25 -2.06 0.40 40.60
C ASP A 25 -2.48 1.88 40.68
N PRO A 26 -1.75 2.77 41.41
CA PRO A 26 -2.19 4.15 41.63
C PRO A 26 -2.33 4.92 40.31
N ILE A 27 -1.65 4.46 39.26
CA ILE A 27 -1.77 4.94 37.88
C ILE A 27 -3.13 4.55 37.28
N GLU A 28 -3.61 3.33 37.48
CA GLU A 28 -4.92 2.87 36.98
C GLU A 28 -6.07 3.58 37.69
N ALA A 29 -5.97 3.75 39.01
CA ALA A 29 -6.91 4.54 39.80
C ALA A 29 -6.96 6.01 39.32
N ALA A 30 -5.79 6.61 39.04
CA ALA A 30 -5.70 7.95 38.48
C ALA A 30 -6.29 8.05 37.06
N LEU A 31 -6.04 7.07 36.18
CA LEU A 31 -6.58 7.04 34.82
C LEU A 31 -8.11 6.94 34.83
N ARG A 32 -8.65 6.04 35.66
CA ARG A 32 -10.10 5.87 35.86
C ARG A 32 -10.75 7.13 36.43
N ALA A 33 -10.08 7.84 37.34
CA ALA A 33 -10.53 9.10 37.90
C ALA A 33 -10.43 10.29 36.91
N ALA A 34 -9.50 10.25 35.95
CA ALA A 34 -9.40 11.24 34.89
C ALA A 34 -10.50 11.03 33.83
N LEU A 35 -10.63 9.81 33.30
CA LEU A 35 -11.62 9.46 32.28
C LEU A 35 -13.07 9.69 32.75
N SER A 36 -13.40 9.34 34.00
CA SER A 36 -14.72 9.61 34.57
C SER A 36 -15.02 11.10 34.75
N ARG A 37 -14.01 11.92 35.06
CA ARG A 37 -14.13 13.38 35.17
C ARG A 37 -14.29 14.05 33.82
N GLU A 38 -13.59 13.56 32.80
CA GLU A 38 -13.71 14.05 31.42
C GLU A 38 -15.06 13.65 30.80
N ALA A 39 -15.49 12.40 30.97
CA ALA A 39 -16.83 11.95 30.57
C ALA A 39 -17.96 12.77 31.23
N ALA A 40 -17.82 13.13 32.51
CA ALA A 40 -18.77 13.99 33.22
C ALA A 40 -18.75 15.46 32.75
N SER A 41 -17.71 15.89 32.04
CA SER A 41 -17.61 17.24 31.48
C SER A 41 -18.33 17.39 30.12
N ILE A 42 -18.54 16.27 29.41
CA ILE A 42 -19.25 16.24 28.13
C ILE A 42 -20.75 16.27 28.40
N THR A 43 -21.35 17.46 28.31
CA THR A 43 -22.82 17.63 28.33
C THR A 43 -23.34 17.55 26.90
N PRO A 44 -24.17 16.55 26.52
CA PRO A 44 -24.77 16.49 25.19
C PRO A 44 -25.71 17.68 24.97
N GLY A 45 -25.36 18.58 24.05
CA GLY A 45 -26.24 19.68 23.66
C GLY A 45 -27.36 19.19 22.74
N ASP A 46 -28.59 19.64 22.98
CA ASP A 46 -29.77 19.25 22.20
C ASP A 46 -29.77 19.92 20.81
N ARG A 47 -29.00 19.36 19.87
CA ARG A 47 -28.89 19.83 18.48
C ARG A 47 -30.02 19.34 17.57
N LEU A 48 -30.99 18.60 18.10
CA LEU A 48 -32.02 17.95 17.30
C LEU A 48 -32.96 18.96 16.61
N ALA A 49 -33.13 20.14 17.21
CA ALA A 49 -33.84 21.27 16.60
C ALA A 49 -33.06 21.91 15.42
N GLU A 50 -31.73 22.00 15.50
CA GLU A 50 -30.88 22.57 14.43
C GLU A 50 -30.84 21.65 13.20
N VAL A 51 -30.77 20.33 13.41
CA VAL A 51 -30.82 19.36 12.32
C VAL A 51 -32.18 19.40 11.60
N ARG A 52 -33.28 19.51 12.34
CA ARG A 52 -34.63 19.61 11.75
C ARG A 52 -34.86 20.91 10.99
N SER A 53 -34.38 22.05 11.49
CA SER A 53 -34.52 23.32 10.75
C SER A 53 -33.73 23.33 9.44
N ARG A 54 -32.53 22.75 9.42
CA ARG A 54 -31.70 22.61 8.21
C ARG A 54 -32.31 21.63 7.19
N ALA A 55 -33.07 20.62 7.63
CA ALA A 55 -33.73 19.65 6.75
C ALA A 55 -35.04 20.13 6.09
N THR A 56 -35.63 21.26 6.54
CA THR A 56 -36.98 21.69 6.11
C THR A 56 -36.97 22.94 5.20
N ALA A 57 -35.80 23.39 4.75
CA ALA A 57 -35.68 24.58 3.89
C ALA A 57 -36.10 24.29 2.44
N PRO A 58 -37.11 24.99 1.87
CA PRO A 58 -37.55 24.75 0.50
C PRO A 58 -36.55 25.30 -0.54
N VAL A 59 -36.18 24.47 -1.52
CA VAL A 59 -35.31 24.86 -2.63
C VAL A 59 -36.08 25.69 -3.64
N ALA A 60 -35.65 26.93 -3.88
CA ALA A 60 -36.28 27.82 -4.85
C ALA A 60 -36.00 27.38 -6.31
N PRO A 61 -36.99 27.46 -7.23
CA PRO A 61 -36.81 27.04 -8.62
C PRO A 61 -35.94 28.02 -9.40
N ARG A 62 -34.84 27.55 -9.99
CA ARG A 62 -33.99 28.35 -10.89
C ARG A 62 -34.51 28.29 -12.33
N ARG A 63 -34.74 29.46 -12.93
CA ARG A 63 -35.12 29.62 -14.34
C ARG A 63 -34.00 29.19 -15.27
N SER A 64 -34.36 28.54 -16.37
CA SER A 64 -33.45 28.11 -17.44
C SER A 64 -32.98 29.28 -18.30
N TRP A 65 -31.68 29.32 -18.60
CA TRP A 65 -31.12 29.99 -19.78
C TRP A 65 -30.25 28.98 -20.53
N LEU A 66 -30.39 28.96 -21.86
CA LEU A 66 -29.73 28.03 -22.77
C LEU A 66 -28.47 28.67 -23.38
N LEU A 67 -27.59 27.81 -23.91
CA LEU A 67 -26.38 28.11 -24.71
C LEU A 67 -25.16 28.60 -23.89
N ALA A 68 -23.91 28.24 -24.21
CA ALA A 68 -23.34 27.12 -24.98
C ALA A 68 -21.80 27.07 -24.76
N LEU A 69 -21.15 26.00 -25.24
CA LEU A 69 -19.69 25.85 -25.45
C LEU A 69 -18.77 25.61 -24.23
N GLY A 70 -18.25 24.37 -24.16
CA GLY A 70 -16.80 24.15 -24.13
C GLY A 70 -16.07 24.03 -22.77
N SER A 71 -15.54 22.82 -22.54
CA SER A 71 -14.42 22.47 -21.65
C SER A 71 -14.62 22.36 -20.12
N ALA A 72 -13.99 21.29 -19.60
CA ALA A 72 -13.42 21.08 -18.27
C ALA A 72 -14.30 21.08 -17.00
N ALA A 73 -13.97 20.10 -16.15
CA ALA A 73 -14.46 19.82 -14.80
C ALA A 73 -14.98 21.01 -13.97
N ALA A 74 -16.21 20.87 -13.46
CA ALA A 74 -16.79 21.73 -12.44
C ALA A 74 -17.21 20.92 -11.21
N VAL A 75 -16.26 20.65 -10.30
CA VAL A 75 -16.59 20.34 -8.90
C VAL A 75 -16.89 21.68 -8.22
N GLY A 76 -18.07 21.80 -7.62
CA GLY A 76 -18.61 23.09 -7.18
C GLY A 76 -17.81 23.74 -6.05
N ALA A 77 -17.30 24.94 -6.28
CA ALA A 77 -16.78 25.80 -5.21
C ALA A 77 -17.93 26.27 -4.31
N ILE A 78 -17.90 25.91 -3.02
CA ILE A 78 -18.73 26.54 -1.99
C ILE A 78 -17.86 27.55 -1.24
N VAL A 79 -18.34 28.78 -1.18
CA VAL A 79 -17.71 29.89 -0.46
C VAL A 79 -17.73 29.60 1.04
N VAL A 80 -16.56 29.53 1.67
CA VAL A 80 -16.41 29.62 3.13
C VAL A 80 -15.75 30.96 3.47
N GLY A 81 -16.53 31.86 4.06
CA GLY A 81 -16.01 33.09 4.64
C GLY A 81 -15.16 32.79 5.87
N GLY A 82 -13.96 33.36 5.93
CA GLY A 82 -13.02 33.10 7.02
C GLY A 82 -13.45 33.72 8.35
N ILE A 83 -13.23 32.98 9.43
CA ILE A 83 -13.04 33.54 10.78
C ILE A 83 -11.66 33.09 11.25
N ALA A 84 -10.76 34.05 11.45
CA ALA A 84 -9.43 33.78 11.98
C ALA A 84 -9.51 33.62 13.50
N ALA A 85 -8.94 32.53 14.02
CA ALA A 85 -8.63 32.36 15.43
C ALA A 85 -7.19 31.87 15.56
N ALA A 86 -6.41 32.52 16.42
CA ALA A 86 -4.97 32.34 16.48
C ALA A 86 -4.57 31.01 17.12
N ASN A 87 -3.44 30.44 16.68
CA ASN A 87 -2.64 29.58 17.54
C ASN A 87 -1.15 29.93 17.41
N ARG A 88 -0.49 30.10 18.55
CA ARG A 88 0.96 30.35 18.65
C ARG A 88 1.70 29.00 18.75
N PRO A 89 2.94 28.89 18.26
CA PRO A 89 3.72 27.66 18.41
C PRO A 89 4.11 27.42 19.87
N TRP A 90 3.95 26.18 20.32
CA TRP A 90 4.59 25.66 21.53
C TRP A 90 5.93 25.02 21.14
N ALA A 91 7.03 25.53 21.69
CA ALA A 91 8.35 24.95 21.54
C ALA A 91 8.71 24.10 22.78
N PRO A 92 9.37 22.94 22.62
CA PRO A 92 9.70 22.06 23.74
C PRO A 92 10.91 22.57 24.54
N PRO A 93 10.94 22.39 25.87
CA PRO A 93 12.18 22.50 26.64
C PRO A 93 13.02 21.24 26.44
N GLY A 94 14.29 21.41 26.06
CA GLY A 94 15.24 20.30 25.94
C GLY A 94 15.88 19.90 27.28
N GLY A 95 16.52 18.73 27.27
CA GLY A 95 17.40 18.27 28.34
C GLY A 95 18.35 17.19 27.81
N GLY A 96 19.67 17.40 27.96
CA GLY A 96 20.65 16.30 27.88
C GLY A 96 20.49 15.35 29.08
N VAL A 97 21.24 14.26 29.22
CA VAL A 97 22.63 13.98 28.84
C VAL A 97 22.87 12.46 28.90
N GLY A 98 23.94 11.95 28.27
CA GLY A 98 24.42 10.58 28.54
C GLY A 98 25.13 9.92 27.36
N ALA A 99 26.46 10.07 27.27
CA ALA A 99 27.28 9.33 26.31
C ALA A 99 27.75 7.98 26.89
N SER A 100 27.86 6.94 26.07
CA SER A 100 28.86 5.86 26.21
C SER A 100 28.91 4.91 24.99
N THR A 101 29.99 5.04 24.23
CA THR A 101 30.63 4.02 23.37
C THR A 101 32.02 3.77 24.02
N PRO A 102 32.79 2.67 23.80
CA PRO A 102 32.65 1.65 22.76
C PRO A 102 32.88 0.18 23.21
N GLY A 103 32.85 -0.77 22.26
CA GLY A 103 33.31 -2.16 22.49
C GLY A 103 33.33 -3.00 21.21
N GLN A 104 34.51 -3.20 20.62
CA GLN A 104 34.73 -4.18 19.54
C GLN A 104 34.89 -5.60 20.11
N SER A 105 34.53 -6.63 19.34
CA SER A 105 35.47 -7.73 18.99
C SER A 105 34.88 -8.72 18.00
N SER A 106 35.70 -9.18 17.06
CA SER A 106 35.42 -10.22 16.07
C SER A 106 36.03 -11.56 16.51
N SER A 107 35.42 -12.71 16.20
CA SER A 107 36.15 -13.94 15.79
C SER A 107 35.27 -15.12 15.31
N SER A 108 35.34 -15.36 14.00
CA SER A 108 35.72 -16.59 13.30
C SER A 108 35.65 -18.02 13.92
N LEU A 109 35.21 -18.95 13.03
CA LEU A 109 35.70 -20.33 12.76
C LEU A 109 35.28 -21.52 13.65
N VAL A 110 34.69 -22.55 13.01
CA VAL A 110 34.94 -24.04 13.02
C VAL A 110 33.69 -24.75 12.39
N THR A 111 33.66 -25.94 11.76
CA THR A 111 34.64 -26.88 11.15
C THR A 111 33.86 -27.90 10.26
N SER A 112 34.51 -28.51 9.26
CA SER A 112 33.93 -29.48 8.29
C SER A 112 33.76 -30.94 8.78
N ALA A 113 32.77 -31.66 8.24
CA ALA A 113 32.70 -33.14 8.04
C ALA A 113 31.57 -33.43 7.01
N ALA A 114 31.75 -34.13 5.87
CA ALA A 114 31.90 -35.60 5.67
C ALA A 114 30.67 -36.42 6.15
N SER A 115 30.02 -37.34 5.41
CA SER A 115 30.36 -38.11 4.18
C SER A 115 29.10 -38.76 3.52
N PRO A 116 29.20 -39.42 2.33
CA PRO A 116 28.06 -40.01 1.58
C PRO A 116 27.79 -41.50 1.97
N PRO A 117 26.76 -42.23 1.46
CA PRO A 117 26.64 -42.74 0.06
C PRO A 117 25.19 -42.54 -0.50
N SER A 118 24.65 -43.13 -1.58
CA SER A 118 25.00 -44.31 -2.41
C SER A 118 24.61 -44.18 -3.91
N SER A 119 25.18 -45.09 -4.70
CA SER A 119 24.97 -45.45 -6.11
C SER A 119 23.59 -46.02 -6.49
N GLU A 120 23.17 -45.79 -7.74
CA GLU A 120 22.50 -46.85 -8.53
C GLU A 120 22.90 -46.76 -10.02
N THR A 121 22.91 -47.90 -10.72
CA THR A 121 23.52 -48.06 -12.05
C THR A 121 22.48 -48.45 -13.08
N ALA A 122 22.37 -47.68 -14.16
CA ALA A 122 21.70 -48.12 -15.39
C ALA A 122 22.52 -47.65 -16.60
N SER A 123 23.22 -48.59 -17.25
CA SER A 123 23.93 -48.34 -18.50
C SER A 123 23.06 -48.76 -19.68
N ALA A 124 22.79 -47.85 -20.60
CA ALA A 124 22.14 -48.16 -21.88
C ALA A 124 22.76 -47.29 -22.99
N SER A 125 23.74 -47.86 -23.69
CA SER A 125 24.39 -47.22 -24.83
C SER A 125 23.48 -47.21 -26.06
N VAL A 126 23.13 -46.03 -26.59
CA VAL A 126 22.60 -45.92 -27.95
C VAL A 126 23.33 -44.82 -28.73
N THR A 127 23.80 -45.23 -29.90
CA THR A 127 24.60 -44.55 -30.90
C THR A 127 24.22 -43.11 -31.20
N SER A 128 25.25 -42.27 -31.36
CA SER A 128 25.23 -40.90 -31.84
C SER A 128 24.35 -40.69 -33.08
N ARG A 129 23.53 -39.64 -33.07
CA ARG A 129 23.05 -39.01 -34.31
C ARG A 129 23.17 -37.49 -34.18
N THR A 130 24.15 -36.93 -34.87
CA THR A 130 24.31 -35.49 -35.05
C THR A 130 23.11 -34.95 -35.82
N SER A 131 22.33 -34.11 -35.17
CA SER A 131 21.33 -33.24 -35.79
C SER A 131 21.28 -31.99 -34.94
N GLY A 132 21.37 -30.82 -35.58
CA GLY A 132 21.57 -29.56 -34.87
C GLY A 132 20.43 -29.28 -33.89
N SER A 133 20.70 -29.44 -32.59
CA SER A 133 19.83 -28.90 -31.55
C SER A 133 20.04 -27.39 -31.56
N SER A 134 19.27 -26.71 -32.39
CA SER A 134 18.91 -25.32 -32.13
C SER A 134 18.33 -25.32 -30.71
N SER A 135 19.05 -24.71 -29.78
CA SER A 135 18.59 -24.49 -28.42
C SER A 135 17.39 -23.55 -28.52
N SER A 136 16.19 -24.13 -28.64
CA SER A 136 14.93 -23.42 -28.46
C SER A 136 14.91 -22.95 -27.02
N THR A 137 15.37 -21.72 -26.81
CA THR A 137 15.25 -21.00 -25.55
C THR A 137 13.78 -21.10 -25.18
N SER A 138 13.46 -21.90 -24.16
CA SER A 138 12.08 -22.03 -23.71
C SER A 138 11.69 -20.67 -23.19
N ALA A 139 10.93 -19.91 -23.98
CA ALA A 139 10.44 -18.62 -23.57
C ALA A 139 9.62 -18.85 -22.29
N GLY A 140 10.11 -18.30 -21.18
CA GLY A 140 9.39 -18.38 -19.91
C GLY A 140 7.99 -17.82 -20.11
N GLY A 141 6.98 -18.50 -19.57
CA GLY A 141 5.62 -17.96 -19.54
C GLY A 141 5.61 -16.57 -18.86
N PRO A 142 4.59 -15.74 -19.12
CA PRO A 142 4.52 -14.40 -18.55
C PRO A 142 4.62 -14.45 -17.02
N VAL A 143 5.54 -13.69 -16.46
CA VAL A 143 5.74 -13.57 -15.02
C VAL A 143 4.97 -12.35 -14.52
N THR A 144 4.15 -12.54 -13.49
CA THR A 144 3.48 -11.44 -12.81
C THR A 144 4.42 -10.78 -11.80
N LEU A 145 4.73 -9.50 -11.98
CA LEU A 145 5.62 -8.72 -11.11
C LEU A 145 4.87 -7.54 -10.46
N PRO A 146 5.08 -7.26 -9.16
CA PRO A 146 4.55 -6.06 -8.54
C PRO A 146 5.38 -4.83 -8.97
N ALA A 147 4.69 -3.72 -9.23
CA ALA A 147 5.31 -2.40 -9.38
C ALA A 147 4.52 -1.35 -8.59
N TYR A 148 5.21 -0.30 -8.15
CA TYR A 148 4.56 0.84 -7.52
C TYR A 148 4.36 1.93 -8.55
N VAL A 149 3.30 2.71 -8.35
CA VAL A 149 2.92 3.83 -9.21
C VAL A 149 2.74 5.08 -8.36
N LEU A 150 3.17 6.22 -8.88
CA LEU A 150 3.00 7.51 -8.24
C LEU A 150 1.54 7.95 -8.39
N VAL A 151 0.88 8.28 -7.28
CA VAL A 151 -0.49 8.80 -7.26
C VAL A 151 -0.55 10.08 -6.44
N ARG A 152 -1.47 10.97 -6.81
CA ARG A 152 -1.87 12.13 -5.98
C ARG A 152 -3.26 11.84 -5.45
N ILE A 153 -3.41 11.83 -4.14
CA ILE A 153 -4.67 11.53 -3.45
C ILE A 153 -5.09 12.68 -2.54
N ALA A 154 -6.39 12.88 -2.39
CA ALA A 154 -6.95 13.71 -1.32
C ALA A 154 -7.11 12.87 -0.04
N THR A 155 -6.78 13.45 1.11
CA THR A 155 -7.06 12.96 2.47
C THR A 155 -7.69 14.09 3.29
N ASP A 156 -8.10 13.83 4.53
CA ASP A 156 -8.74 14.84 5.39
C ASP A 156 -7.83 16.04 5.71
N ASP A 157 -6.51 15.82 5.66
CA ASP A 157 -5.46 16.82 5.93
C ASP A 157 -4.97 17.57 4.68
N GLY A 158 -5.36 17.14 3.48
CA GLY A 158 -4.98 17.78 2.21
C GLY A 158 -4.73 16.83 1.05
N GLU A 159 -4.16 17.35 -0.03
CA GLU A 159 -3.69 16.52 -1.15
C GLU A 159 -2.22 16.12 -0.97
N HIS A 160 -1.92 14.87 -1.31
CA HIS A 160 -0.64 14.24 -1.04
C HIS A 160 -0.17 13.35 -2.19
N TRP A 161 1.14 13.32 -2.41
CA TRP A 161 1.80 12.29 -3.19
C TRP A 161 1.96 11.00 -2.39
N ARG A 162 1.52 9.88 -2.95
CA ARG A 162 1.65 8.54 -2.39
C ARG A 162 2.01 7.52 -3.46
N LEU A 163 2.31 6.31 -3.04
CA LEU A 163 2.57 5.15 -3.90
C LEU A 163 1.35 4.22 -3.92
N GLY A 164 0.70 4.12 -5.06
CA GLY A 164 -0.20 3.01 -5.38
C GLY A 164 0.62 1.77 -5.76
N ARG A 165 -0.06 0.61 -5.84
CA ARG A 165 0.54 -0.65 -6.29
C ARG A 165 -0.25 -1.18 -7.49
N THR A 166 0.48 -1.76 -8.44
CA THR A 166 -0.06 -2.50 -9.57
C THR A 166 0.76 -3.78 -9.80
N PHE A 167 0.33 -4.59 -10.75
CA PHE A 167 1.00 -5.82 -11.17
C PHE A 167 1.17 -5.80 -12.69
N LEU A 168 2.23 -6.46 -13.17
CA LEU A 168 2.69 -6.45 -14.57
C LEU A 168 2.87 -7.88 -15.06
N SER A 169 2.26 -8.25 -16.18
CA SER A 169 2.53 -9.52 -16.85
C SER A 169 3.60 -9.29 -17.90
N VAL A 170 4.83 -9.72 -17.62
CA VAL A 170 5.98 -9.52 -18.52
C VAL A 170 6.57 -10.85 -18.97
N GLY A 171 6.85 -10.97 -20.27
CA GLY A 171 7.72 -12.02 -20.78
C GLY A 171 9.17 -11.61 -20.54
N LEU A 172 9.87 -12.28 -19.63
CA LEU A 172 11.27 -11.97 -19.34
C LEU A 172 12.18 -12.58 -20.43
N PRO A 173 13.04 -11.79 -21.09
CA PRO A 173 13.95 -12.31 -22.10
C PRO A 173 15.06 -13.15 -21.46
N GLY A 174 15.05 -14.47 -21.71
CA GLY A 174 16.08 -15.40 -21.23
C GLY A 174 15.68 -16.14 -19.96
N SER A 175 16.64 -16.34 -19.04
CA SER A 175 16.38 -16.96 -17.74
C SER A 175 15.76 -15.97 -16.77
N ASP A 176 14.75 -16.45 -16.04
CA ASP A 176 14.05 -15.72 -14.99
C ASP A 176 14.99 -15.48 -13.78
N THR A 177 15.75 -14.38 -13.82
CA THR A 177 16.68 -13.98 -12.75
C THR A 177 16.09 -12.86 -11.88
N PRO A 178 16.48 -12.75 -10.60
CA PRO A 178 16.04 -11.65 -9.75
C PRO A 178 16.38 -10.25 -10.31
N ALA A 179 17.52 -10.11 -11.00
CA ALA A 179 17.91 -8.87 -11.66
C ALA A 179 16.95 -8.52 -12.82
N ALA A 180 16.64 -9.48 -13.70
CA ALA A 180 15.69 -9.27 -14.80
C ALA A 180 14.28 -8.92 -14.31
N ARG A 181 13.81 -9.55 -13.22
CA ARG A 181 12.54 -9.19 -12.56
C ARG A 181 12.56 -7.75 -12.07
N VAL A 182 13.60 -7.35 -11.34
CA VAL A 182 13.74 -5.98 -10.81
C VAL A 182 13.81 -4.96 -11.95
N GLN A 183 14.59 -5.24 -13.00
CA GLN A 183 14.69 -4.36 -14.17
C GLN A 183 13.33 -4.15 -14.85
N ALA A 184 12.61 -5.22 -15.21
CA ALA A 184 11.32 -5.12 -15.89
C ALA A 184 10.26 -4.34 -15.07
N ALA A 185 10.25 -4.53 -13.74
CA ALA A 185 9.37 -3.78 -12.86
C ALA A 185 9.75 -2.29 -12.75
N LEU A 186 11.06 -1.98 -12.70
CA LEU A 186 11.57 -0.61 -12.63
C LEU A 186 11.38 0.17 -13.93
N GLU A 187 11.52 -0.48 -15.09
CA GLU A 187 11.24 0.11 -16.41
C GLU A 187 9.79 0.58 -16.49
N TYR A 188 8.84 -0.22 -15.98
CA TYR A 188 7.45 0.21 -15.85
C TYR A 188 7.29 1.36 -14.85
N ALA A 189 7.90 1.28 -13.67
CA ALA A 189 7.76 2.30 -12.64
C ALA A 189 8.25 3.68 -13.13
N ILE A 190 9.42 3.74 -13.79
CA ILE A 190 9.93 4.98 -14.39
C ILE A 190 9.07 5.43 -15.58
N GLY A 191 8.59 4.51 -16.41
CA GLY A 191 7.73 4.80 -17.56
C GLY A 191 6.27 5.06 -17.16
N PRO A 192 5.33 4.14 -17.44
CA PRO A 192 3.91 4.30 -17.08
C PRO A 192 3.66 4.63 -15.61
N GLY A 193 4.41 4.05 -14.67
CA GLY A 193 4.19 4.17 -13.23
C GLY A 193 4.44 5.56 -12.64
N THR A 194 4.97 6.51 -13.41
CA THR A 194 5.10 7.92 -13.00
C THR A 194 4.18 8.88 -13.74
N ARG A 195 3.33 8.36 -14.63
CA ARG A 195 2.36 9.18 -15.37
C ARG A 195 1.18 9.51 -14.47
N VAL A 196 1.06 10.79 -14.13
CA VAL A 196 -0.14 11.36 -13.50
C VAL A 196 -0.69 12.42 -14.43
N ASP A 197 -2.01 12.37 -14.68
CA ASP A 197 -2.66 13.17 -15.71
C ASP A 197 -2.35 14.68 -15.54
N GLY A 198 -1.86 15.30 -16.62
CA GLY A 198 -1.50 16.72 -16.65
C GLY A 198 -0.18 17.10 -15.96
N LEU A 199 0.58 16.15 -15.41
CA LEU A 199 1.83 16.42 -14.69
C LEU A 199 3.06 15.78 -15.35
N PRO A 200 4.21 16.46 -15.39
CA PRO A 200 5.45 15.88 -15.92
C PRO A 200 5.98 14.78 -14.99
N SER A 201 6.47 13.69 -15.57
CA SER A 201 7.12 12.63 -14.79
C SER A 201 8.42 13.14 -14.14
N PRO A 202 8.68 12.84 -12.85
CA PRO A 202 9.97 13.11 -12.20
C PRO A 202 11.14 12.34 -12.80
N TRP A 203 10.87 11.31 -13.62
CA TRP A 203 11.85 10.48 -14.31
C TRP A 203 11.72 10.57 -15.85
N GLY A 204 11.00 11.57 -16.39
CA GLY A 204 10.65 11.71 -17.81
C GLY A 204 11.82 12.02 -18.75
N SER A 205 12.75 11.07 -18.89
CA SER A 205 13.93 11.00 -19.78
C SER A 205 14.96 9.98 -19.28
N VAL A 206 14.79 9.48 -18.05
CA VAL A 206 15.64 8.46 -17.44
C VAL A 206 15.20 7.07 -17.89
N GLY A 207 16.17 6.18 -18.12
CA GLY A 207 15.96 4.76 -18.33
C GLY A 207 16.77 3.95 -17.31
N ILE A 208 16.36 2.69 -17.12
CA ILE A 208 17.17 1.68 -16.43
C ILE A 208 18.23 1.19 -17.41
N VAL A 209 19.50 1.31 -17.03
CA VAL A 209 20.66 0.91 -17.85
C VAL A 209 21.11 -0.50 -17.47
N ASP A 210 21.17 -0.77 -16.18
CA ASP A 210 21.65 -2.03 -15.61
C ASP A 210 21.05 -2.22 -14.21
N VAL A 211 20.85 -3.48 -13.82
CA VAL A 211 20.42 -3.88 -12.48
C VAL A 211 21.26 -5.07 -12.03
N SER A 212 21.92 -4.94 -10.88
CA SER A 212 22.49 -6.07 -10.15
C SER A 212 21.77 -6.21 -8.81
N ALA A 213 21.44 -7.46 -8.45
CA ALA A 213 20.65 -7.75 -7.24
C ALA A 213 21.26 -8.93 -6.48
N THR A 214 21.91 -8.64 -5.35
CA THR A 214 22.43 -9.63 -4.39
C THR A 214 21.49 -9.72 -3.18
N PRO A 215 21.67 -10.71 -2.28
CA PRO A 215 20.91 -10.76 -1.03
C PRO A 215 21.09 -9.53 -0.13
N ASP A 216 22.21 -8.82 -0.26
CA ASP A 216 22.60 -7.71 0.61
C ASP A 216 22.33 -6.32 0.00
N LEU A 217 22.28 -6.22 -1.33
CA LEU A 217 22.13 -4.94 -2.03
C LEU A 217 21.54 -5.11 -3.45
N ILE A 218 20.58 -4.26 -3.79
CA ILE A 218 20.15 -4.01 -5.16
C ILE A 218 20.84 -2.72 -5.64
N THR A 219 21.61 -2.81 -6.72
CA THR A 219 22.22 -1.64 -7.38
C THR A 219 21.51 -1.40 -8.72
N VAL A 220 20.94 -0.21 -8.87
CA VAL A 220 20.24 0.22 -10.09
C VAL A 220 21.06 1.31 -10.77
N THR A 221 21.45 1.09 -12.02
CA THR A 221 22.11 2.12 -12.85
C THR A 221 21.08 2.84 -13.70
N LEU A 222 21.04 4.16 -13.58
CA LEU A 222 20.15 5.08 -14.28
C LEU A 222 20.91 5.87 -15.34
N SER A 223 20.28 6.12 -16.49
CA SER A 223 20.89 6.93 -17.57
C SER A 223 21.01 8.43 -17.21
N GLY A 224 20.26 8.89 -16.21
CA GLY A 224 20.24 10.28 -15.76
C GLY A 224 19.71 10.43 -14.32
N PRO A 225 19.88 11.61 -13.70
CA PRO A 225 19.54 11.86 -12.29
C PRO A 225 18.05 12.13 -12.02
N GLY A 226 17.21 12.22 -13.06
CA GLY A 226 15.82 12.67 -12.96
C GLY A 226 15.66 14.19 -12.89
N SER A 227 14.41 14.64 -12.81
CA SER A 227 14.01 16.05 -12.78
C SER A 227 14.60 16.78 -11.57
N GLN A 228 15.05 18.02 -11.75
CA GLN A 228 15.66 18.81 -10.65
C GLN A 228 14.58 19.45 -9.77
N LEU A 229 14.07 18.68 -8.81
CA LEU A 229 12.96 19.03 -7.90
C LEU A 229 13.45 19.83 -6.69
N THR A 230 14.13 20.96 -6.91
CA THR A 230 14.82 21.70 -5.84
C THR A 230 13.94 22.69 -5.06
N ASP A 231 12.74 23.01 -5.55
CA ASP A 231 11.76 23.84 -4.81
C ASP A 231 11.21 23.07 -3.59
N PRO A 232 11.17 23.66 -2.37
CA PRO A 232 10.57 23.02 -1.19
C PRO A 232 9.16 22.45 -1.39
N ALA A 233 8.35 23.01 -2.29
CA ALA A 233 7.03 22.48 -2.64
C ALA A 233 7.10 21.09 -3.29
N ASP A 234 8.18 20.77 -4.00
CA ASP A 234 8.39 19.47 -4.64
C ASP A 234 8.96 18.40 -3.69
N ALA A 235 9.18 18.71 -2.40
CA ALA A 235 9.87 17.80 -1.48
C ALA A 235 9.15 16.45 -1.30
N GLU A 236 7.81 16.44 -1.23
CA GLU A 236 7.01 15.21 -1.14
C GLU A 236 7.05 14.41 -2.47
N LEU A 237 6.94 15.11 -3.61
CA LEU A 237 7.07 14.50 -4.93
C LEU A 237 8.44 13.85 -5.12
N ALA A 238 9.52 14.56 -4.75
CA ALA A 238 10.88 14.05 -4.86
C ALA A 238 11.09 12.82 -3.96
N LEU A 239 10.54 12.85 -2.73
CA LEU A 239 10.58 11.72 -1.82
C LEU A 239 9.87 10.52 -2.44
N MET A 240 8.62 10.67 -2.86
CA MET A 240 7.84 9.59 -3.47
C MET A 240 8.45 9.09 -4.78
N ALA A 241 9.01 9.95 -5.63
CA ALA A 241 9.66 9.57 -6.87
C ALA A 241 10.90 8.70 -6.67
N ARG A 242 11.72 8.97 -5.62
CA ARG A 242 12.79 8.06 -5.19
C ARG A 242 12.21 6.74 -4.66
N GLN A 243 11.20 6.85 -3.82
CA GLN A 243 10.67 5.76 -3.01
C GLN A 243 9.90 4.73 -3.86
N LEU A 244 9.24 5.19 -4.92
CA LEU A 244 8.70 4.40 -6.03
C LEU A 244 9.69 3.34 -6.52
N LEU A 245 10.95 3.73 -6.77
CA LEU A 245 11.99 2.82 -7.25
C LEU A 245 12.40 1.82 -6.17
N VAL A 246 12.55 2.28 -4.93
CA VAL A 246 12.92 1.44 -3.77
C VAL A 246 11.87 0.35 -3.53
N TRP A 247 10.59 0.72 -3.43
CA TRP A 247 9.49 -0.21 -3.23
C TRP A 247 9.32 -1.19 -4.39
N THR A 248 9.43 -0.71 -5.63
CA THR A 248 9.35 -1.56 -6.83
C THR A 248 10.48 -2.58 -6.88
N ALA A 249 11.73 -2.14 -6.68
CA ALA A 249 12.88 -3.03 -6.70
C ALA A 249 12.80 -4.10 -5.60
N GLN A 250 12.48 -3.73 -4.37
CA GLN A 250 12.35 -4.69 -3.27
C GLN A 250 11.20 -5.69 -3.50
N ALA A 251 10.05 -5.22 -3.99
CA ALA A 251 8.90 -6.08 -4.24
C ALA A 251 9.13 -7.05 -5.41
N ALA A 252 9.79 -6.60 -6.48
CA ALA A 252 10.14 -7.44 -7.63
C ALA A 252 11.28 -8.44 -7.33
N TYR A 253 12.20 -8.09 -6.43
CA TYR A 253 13.25 -9.00 -5.93
C TYR A 253 12.68 -10.12 -5.06
N GLY A 254 11.61 -9.85 -4.30
CA GLY A 254 10.83 -10.88 -3.60
C GLY A 254 11.50 -11.54 -2.39
N LYS A 255 12.65 -11.01 -1.92
CA LYS A 255 13.34 -11.48 -0.70
C LYS A 255 13.24 -10.53 0.50
N GLY A 256 12.25 -9.63 0.48
CA GLY A 256 12.03 -8.65 1.54
C GLY A 256 12.84 -7.36 1.35
N ARG A 257 13.38 -6.83 2.44
CA ARG A 257 13.96 -5.48 2.50
C ARG A 257 15.45 -5.47 2.22
N VAL A 258 15.81 -5.81 0.98
CA VAL A 258 17.18 -5.60 0.51
C VAL A 258 17.36 -4.11 0.19
N PRO A 259 18.35 -3.41 0.76
CA PRO A 259 18.60 -2.01 0.44
C PRO A 259 18.82 -1.78 -1.06
N VAL A 260 18.45 -0.59 -1.53
CA VAL A 260 18.56 -0.18 -2.93
C VAL A 260 19.51 1.01 -3.01
N THR A 261 20.53 0.93 -3.85
CA THR A 261 21.41 2.05 -4.18
C THR A 261 21.36 2.37 -5.66
N PHE A 262 21.65 3.62 -6.02
CA PHE A 262 21.57 4.09 -7.38
C PHE A 262 22.95 4.50 -7.90
N ARG A 263 23.14 4.34 -9.21
CA ARG A 263 24.27 4.89 -9.97
C ARG A 263 23.70 5.71 -11.11
N VAL A 264 24.39 6.77 -11.51
CA VAL A 264 24.02 7.60 -12.65
C VAL A 264 25.20 7.62 -13.63
N GLU A 265 24.98 7.25 -14.89
CA GLU A 265 26.07 7.18 -15.90
C GLU A 265 26.82 8.50 -16.06
N GLN A 266 26.08 9.61 -15.98
CA GLN A 266 26.59 10.99 -16.05
C GLN A 266 27.48 11.39 -14.85
N ARG A 267 27.76 10.46 -13.93
CA ARG A 267 28.51 10.63 -12.67
C ARG A 267 27.95 11.67 -11.69
N THR A 268 26.75 12.18 -11.95
CA THR A 268 25.99 13.03 -11.02
C THR A 268 25.76 12.29 -9.71
N GLN A 269 26.15 12.92 -8.59
CA GLN A 269 26.04 12.32 -7.26
C GLN A 269 24.68 12.57 -6.59
N VAL A 270 23.76 13.26 -7.26
CA VAL A 270 22.48 13.72 -6.72
C VAL A 270 21.33 13.33 -7.65
N LEU A 271 20.40 12.53 -7.14
CA LEU A 271 19.11 12.21 -7.75
C LEU A 271 18.09 13.29 -7.41
N LEU A 272 17.23 13.60 -8.37
CA LEU A 272 16.07 14.50 -8.21
C LEU A 272 16.42 15.90 -7.65
N GLY A 273 17.68 16.34 -7.80
CA GLY A 273 18.21 17.56 -7.19
C GLY A 273 18.38 17.54 -5.66
N ARG A 274 18.14 16.41 -4.98
CA ARG A 274 18.10 16.32 -3.50
C ARG A 274 18.84 15.16 -2.85
N TYR A 275 18.81 13.96 -3.45
CA TYR A 275 19.17 12.72 -2.76
C TYR A 275 20.51 12.13 -3.25
N PRO A 276 21.46 11.75 -2.39
CA PRO A 276 22.72 11.15 -2.84
C PRO A 276 22.52 9.85 -3.63
N ALA A 277 23.03 9.75 -4.86
CA ALA A 277 22.79 8.58 -5.71
C ALA A 277 23.35 7.28 -5.07
N GLY A 278 24.60 7.31 -4.62
CA GLY A 278 25.30 6.18 -4.01
C GLY A 278 24.96 5.90 -2.53
N ALA A 279 23.90 6.49 -1.99
CA ALA A 279 23.40 6.09 -0.66
C ALA A 279 22.57 4.80 -0.75
N ALA A 280 22.48 4.06 0.35
CA ALA A 280 21.57 2.93 0.50
C ALA A 280 20.20 3.44 0.98
N TYR A 281 19.15 3.10 0.24
CA TYR A 281 17.76 3.43 0.55
C TYR A 281 16.98 2.16 0.86
N ASP A 282 15.99 2.28 1.74
CA ASP A 282 15.08 1.21 2.12
C ASP A 282 13.70 1.82 2.36
N ARG A 283 12.66 0.99 2.37
CA ARG A 283 11.32 1.38 2.81
C ARG A 283 11.29 1.63 4.33
N PRO A 284 10.36 2.43 4.86
CA PRO A 284 10.20 2.62 6.30
C PRO A 284 9.99 1.30 7.05
N ASN A 285 10.30 1.29 8.35
CA ASN A 285 10.32 0.11 9.20
C ASN A 285 9.20 0.06 10.25
N SER A 286 8.12 0.84 10.05
CA SER A 286 7.06 1.07 11.04
C SER A 286 5.78 1.59 10.36
N ASP A 287 4.83 2.11 11.14
CA ASP A 287 3.63 2.83 10.66
C ASP A 287 3.93 3.97 9.68
N ALA A 288 5.17 4.46 9.64
CA ALA A 288 5.65 5.38 8.61
C ALA A 288 5.47 4.86 7.17
N ILE A 289 5.26 3.56 6.94
CA ILE A 289 4.86 3.04 5.62
C ILE A 289 3.54 3.70 5.14
N LEU A 290 2.61 4.02 6.06
CA LEU A 290 1.33 4.67 5.74
C LEU A 290 1.48 6.13 5.26
N THR A 291 2.64 6.75 5.47
CA THR A 291 2.92 8.09 4.91
C THR A 291 3.49 8.02 3.49
N GLU A 292 3.89 6.83 3.02
CA GLU A 292 4.38 6.62 1.65
C GLU A 292 3.34 5.94 0.75
N LEU A 293 2.60 4.96 1.26
CA LEU A 293 1.64 4.20 0.48
C LEU A 293 0.27 4.89 0.42
N ALA A 294 -0.48 4.64 -0.65
CA ALA A 294 -1.88 5.03 -0.72
C ALA A 294 -2.70 4.24 0.34
N PRO A 295 -3.71 4.86 1.01
CA PRO A 295 -4.55 4.18 2.00
C PRO A 295 -5.30 2.96 1.47
N VAL A 296 -5.47 2.86 0.15
CA VAL A 296 -6.05 1.71 -0.56
C VAL A 296 -5.02 1.20 -1.57
N LEU A 297 -4.73 -0.10 -1.56
CA LEU A 297 -3.82 -0.75 -2.52
C LEU A 297 -4.52 -1.92 -3.18
N LEU A 298 -4.76 -1.81 -4.49
CA LEU A 298 -5.34 -2.89 -5.28
C LEU A 298 -4.31 -4.01 -5.50
N THR A 299 -4.76 -5.26 -5.34
CA THR A 299 -4.00 -6.47 -5.65
C THR A 299 -4.60 -7.28 -6.79
N ARG A 300 -5.90 -7.12 -7.05
CA ARG A 300 -6.60 -7.62 -8.25
C ARG A 300 -7.65 -6.59 -8.72
N PRO A 301 -8.04 -6.60 -10.01
CA PRO A 301 -7.56 -7.50 -11.06
C PRO A 301 -6.10 -7.27 -11.43
N GLY A 302 -5.45 -8.35 -11.87
CA GLY A 302 -4.11 -8.30 -12.43
C GLY A 302 -4.14 -7.93 -13.92
N PRO A 303 -2.96 -7.70 -14.51
CA PRO A 303 -2.82 -7.40 -15.93
C PRO A 303 -3.14 -8.61 -16.81
N GLY A 304 -4.14 -8.45 -17.66
CA GLY A 304 -4.58 -9.43 -18.66
C GLY A 304 -5.92 -8.99 -19.26
N PRO A 305 -6.34 -9.58 -20.40
CA PRO A 305 -7.67 -9.36 -20.92
C PRO A 305 -8.72 -9.94 -19.97
N ILE A 306 -9.83 -9.22 -19.81
CA ILE A 306 -11.01 -9.69 -19.09
C ILE A 306 -12.08 -10.08 -20.12
N THR A 307 -12.75 -11.21 -19.94
CA THR A 307 -13.83 -11.65 -20.83
C THR A 307 -15.16 -10.96 -20.46
N PRO A 308 -15.95 -10.45 -21.42
CA PRO A 308 -17.24 -9.82 -21.15
C PRO A 308 -18.20 -10.76 -20.46
N GLY A 309 -18.92 -10.24 -19.46
CA GLY A 309 -19.84 -11.04 -18.66
C GLY A 309 -19.19 -11.84 -17.52
N ASP A 310 -17.85 -11.96 -17.47
CA ASP A 310 -17.16 -12.58 -16.34
C ASP A 310 -17.45 -11.83 -15.02
N THR A 311 -17.29 -12.56 -13.94
CA THR A 311 -17.18 -11.98 -12.59
C THR A 311 -15.72 -11.66 -12.33
N ILE A 312 -15.41 -10.39 -12.15
CA ILE A 312 -14.04 -9.87 -11.99
C ILE A 312 -13.77 -9.70 -10.48
N PRO A 313 -12.95 -10.56 -9.86
CA PRO A 313 -12.62 -10.42 -8.44
C PRO A 313 -11.66 -9.25 -8.23
N VAL A 314 -12.16 -8.20 -7.59
CA VAL A 314 -11.34 -7.10 -7.08
C VAL A 314 -10.90 -7.45 -5.67
N THR A 315 -9.60 -7.37 -5.40
CA THR A 315 -9.05 -7.54 -4.05
C THR A 315 -8.00 -6.48 -3.79
N GLY A 316 -7.76 -6.18 -2.52
CA GLY A 316 -6.71 -5.27 -2.11
C GLY A 316 -6.46 -5.31 -0.61
N VAL A 317 -5.64 -4.38 -0.14
CA VAL A 317 -5.49 -4.07 1.30
C VAL A 317 -5.77 -2.59 1.52
N ALA A 318 -6.33 -2.23 2.67
CA ALA A 318 -6.65 -0.84 2.98
C ALA A 318 -6.42 -0.45 4.45
N ALA A 319 -5.68 0.64 4.62
CA ALA A 319 -5.37 1.28 5.90
C ALA A 319 -6.25 2.52 6.11
N VAL A 320 -7.58 2.33 6.10
CA VAL A 320 -8.58 3.42 6.14
C VAL A 320 -9.31 3.51 7.50
N PRO A 321 -9.85 4.69 7.88
CA PRO A 321 -10.74 4.81 9.03
C PRO A 321 -11.92 3.84 8.94
N GLU A 322 -12.28 3.20 10.05
CA GLU A 322 -13.43 2.28 10.19
C GLU A 322 -13.43 1.05 9.23
N GLY A 323 -12.42 0.91 8.36
CA GLY A 323 -12.36 -0.15 7.35
C GLY A 323 -13.32 0.05 6.17
N GLN A 324 -14.14 1.10 6.15
CA GLN A 324 -15.15 1.27 5.12
C GLN A 324 -14.55 1.75 3.79
N LEU A 325 -14.94 1.09 2.70
CA LEU A 325 -14.56 1.44 1.33
C LEU A 325 -15.80 1.71 0.47
N VAL A 326 -15.64 2.63 -0.48
CA VAL A 326 -16.58 2.91 -1.56
C VAL A 326 -15.88 2.68 -2.90
N TRP A 327 -16.57 2.08 -3.85
CA TRP A 327 -16.04 1.80 -5.17
C TRP A 327 -17.05 2.11 -6.26
N TRP A 328 -16.56 2.50 -7.44
CA TRP A 328 -17.36 2.73 -8.63
C TRP A 328 -16.57 2.40 -9.89
N VAL A 329 -17.30 2.08 -10.95
CA VAL A 329 -16.78 1.79 -12.29
C VAL A 329 -17.39 2.80 -13.25
N SER A 330 -16.55 3.50 -14.00
CA SER A 330 -16.96 4.41 -15.06
C SER A 330 -16.50 3.90 -16.42
N ASP A 331 -17.37 3.95 -17.42
CA ASP A 331 -16.99 3.77 -18.83
C ASP A 331 -16.05 4.90 -19.26
N LEU A 332 -14.88 4.58 -19.83
CA LEU A 332 -13.85 5.59 -20.12
C LEU A 332 -14.26 6.54 -21.26
N ALA A 333 -15.04 6.07 -22.23
CA ALA A 333 -15.38 6.83 -23.43
C ALA A 333 -16.49 7.86 -23.18
N SER A 334 -17.49 7.50 -22.38
CA SER A 334 -18.64 8.34 -22.03
C SER A 334 -18.50 9.04 -20.68
N GLY A 335 -17.63 8.53 -19.78
CA GLY A 335 -17.54 8.96 -18.39
C GLY A 335 -18.73 8.52 -17.52
N ALA A 336 -19.67 7.72 -18.05
CA ALA A 336 -20.85 7.27 -17.33
C ALA A 336 -20.47 6.24 -16.26
N GLU A 337 -21.02 6.38 -15.06
CA GLU A 337 -20.93 5.34 -14.03
C GLU A 337 -21.81 4.15 -14.42
N VAL A 338 -21.21 2.96 -14.46
CA VAL A 338 -21.87 1.69 -14.85
C VAL A 338 -22.07 0.74 -13.67
N ALA A 339 -21.30 0.90 -12.59
CA ALA A 339 -21.48 0.14 -11.35
C ALA A 339 -20.94 0.94 -10.14
N ARG A 340 -21.50 0.68 -8.96
CA ARG A 340 -21.07 1.25 -7.67
C ARG A 340 -21.41 0.30 -6.53
N GLY A 341 -20.60 0.31 -5.48
CA GLY A 341 -20.92 -0.35 -4.23
C GLY A 341 -20.00 0.06 -3.08
N THR A 342 -20.04 -0.74 -2.02
CA THR A 342 -19.17 -0.63 -0.85
C THR A 342 -18.39 -1.93 -0.66
N ALA A 343 -17.32 -1.86 0.13
CA ALA A 343 -16.62 -3.01 0.67
C ALA A 343 -16.16 -2.68 2.11
N ILE A 344 -15.76 -3.70 2.86
CA ILE A 344 -15.12 -3.54 4.16
C ILE A 344 -13.73 -4.16 4.09
N ALA A 345 -12.74 -3.45 4.63
CA ALA A 345 -11.39 -3.92 4.84
C ALA A 345 -11.29 -4.53 6.24
N ASP A 346 -11.57 -5.83 6.31
CA ASP A 346 -11.53 -6.60 7.54
C ASP A 346 -10.09 -7.05 7.86
N GLN A 347 -9.81 -7.26 9.15
CA GLN A 347 -8.63 -8.02 9.56
C GLN A 347 -8.87 -9.49 9.20
N ASP A 348 -8.06 -10.08 8.32
CA ASP A 348 -7.97 -11.54 8.25
C ASP A 348 -7.34 -12.02 9.57
N PRO A 349 -8.04 -12.80 10.43
CA PRO A 349 -7.64 -13.02 11.83
C PRO A 349 -6.35 -13.86 12.01
N GLY A 350 -5.64 -14.20 10.93
CA GLY A 350 -4.32 -14.83 10.96
C GLY A 350 -3.13 -13.92 10.60
N ALA A 351 -3.35 -12.68 10.15
CA ALA A 351 -2.31 -11.85 9.53
C ALA A 351 -2.06 -10.52 10.28
N GLY A 352 -1.38 -10.60 11.42
CA GLY A 352 -0.69 -9.47 12.06
C GLY A 352 -1.57 -8.30 12.54
N THR A 353 -0.91 -7.23 12.98
CA THR A 353 -1.54 -6.02 13.56
C THR A 353 -1.25 -4.76 12.75
N SER A 354 -0.66 -4.89 11.55
CA SER A 354 -0.36 -3.74 10.69
C SER A 354 -1.63 -3.25 9.98
N PRO A 355 -1.86 -1.94 9.89
CA PRO A 355 -3.02 -1.42 9.14
C PRO A 355 -3.05 -1.80 7.65
N LEU A 356 -1.93 -2.27 7.08
CA LEU A 356 -1.80 -2.76 5.70
C LEU A 356 -2.12 -4.26 5.54
N GLU A 357 -2.46 -4.96 6.61
CA GLU A 357 -2.86 -6.37 6.58
C GLU A 357 -4.38 -6.55 6.55
N ARG A 358 -5.15 -5.44 6.58
CA ARG A 358 -6.60 -5.45 6.40
C ARG A 358 -6.96 -5.64 4.92
N GLY A 359 -7.33 -6.87 4.57
CA GLY A 359 -7.75 -7.25 3.23
C GLY A 359 -9.18 -6.82 2.94
N PHE A 360 -9.45 -6.49 1.68
CA PHE A 360 -10.82 -6.33 1.17
C PHE A 360 -10.99 -7.10 -0.13
N GLY A 361 -12.24 -7.46 -0.43
CA GLY A 361 -12.62 -8.06 -1.70
C GLY A 361 -14.06 -7.72 -2.08
N PHE A 362 -14.31 -7.60 -3.38
CA PHE A 362 -15.64 -7.52 -3.97
C PHE A 362 -15.58 -7.96 -5.44
N ASP A 363 -16.73 -8.37 -5.97
CA ASP A 363 -16.84 -8.85 -7.34
C ASP A 363 -17.54 -7.81 -8.24
N LEU A 364 -16.97 -7.52 -9.41
CA LEU A 364 -17.64 -6.78 -10.47
C LEU A 364 -18.25 -7.80 -11.45
N ALA A 365 -19.58 -7.85 -11.54
CA ALA A 365 -20.28 -8.78 -12.41
C ALA A 365 -20.79 -8.08 -13.68
N GLY A 366 -20.69 -8.76 -14.82
CA GLY A 366 -21.49 -8.43 -16.00
C GLY A 366 -21.07 -7.16 -16.76
N LEU A 367 -19.80 -6.73 -16.67
CA LEU A 367 -19.31 -5.63 -17.50
C LEU A 367 -19.35 -6.06 -19.00
N PRO A 368 -19.95 -5.24 -19.89
CA PRO A 368 -19.85 -5.43 -21.34
C PRO A 368 -18.41 -5.29 -21.86
N ALA A 369 -18.20 -5.58 -23.15
CA ALA A 369 -16.94 -5.25 -23.80
C ALA A 369 -16.73 -3.72 -23.84
N GLY A 370 -15.54 -3.26 -23.43
CA GLY A 370 -15.21 -1.85 -23.30
C GLY A 370 -13.99 -1.61 -22.39
N THR A 371 -13.53 -0.36 -22.35
CA THR A 371 -12.48 0.09 -21.42
C THR A 371 -13.13 0.88 -20.29
N TYR A 372 -12.94 0.41 -19.06
CA TYR A 372 -13.51 1.00 -17.85
C TYR A 372 -12.44 1.49 -16.89
N ARG A 373 -12.81 2.47 -16.08
CA ARG A 373 -12.04 3.00 -14.96
C ARG A 373 -12.69 2.50 -13.67
N LEU A 374 -12.00 1.61 -12.95
CA LEU A 374 -12.36 1.23 -11.59
C LEU A 374 -11.67 2.19 -10.61
N SER A 375 -12.46 2.83 -9.75
CA SER A 375 -11.97 3.70 -8.68
C SER A 375 -12.44 3.18 -7.32
N VAL A 376 -11.53 3.18 -6.34
CA VAL A 376 -11.79 2.73 -4.96
C VAL A 376 -11.22 3.77 -3.98
N GLY A 377 -12.01 4.17 -2.99
CA GLY A 377 -11.60 5.10 -1.94
C GLY A 377 -12.35 4.83 -0.63
N TYR A 378 -12.25 5.75 0.32
CA TYR A 378 -12.93 5.68 1.61
C TYR A 378 -13.76 6.95 1.88
N PRO A 379 -14.85 6.88 2.66
CA PRO A 379 -15.58 8.07 3.07
C PRO A 379 -14.79 8.87 4.13
N SER A 380 -14.73 10.19 3.96
CA SER A 380 -14.24 11.12 4.97
C SER A 380 -15.12 11.07 6.21
N ALA A 381 -14.51 10.96 7.39
CA ALA A 381 -15.21 11.10 8.67
C ALA A 381 -15.71 12.53 8.95
N LYS A 382 -15.24 13.52 8.18
CA LYS A 382 -15.53 14.95 8.35
C LYS A 382 -16.81 15.38 7.63
N ASP A 383 -17.02 14.90 6.40
CA ASP A 383 -18.14 15.33 5.55
C ASP A 383 -18.73 14.23 4.64
N GLY A 384 -18.21 13.00 4.71
CA GLY A 384 -18.66 11.89 3.86
C GLY A 384 -18.21 11.96 2.40
N SER A 385 -17.39 12.94 2.01
CA SER A 385 -16.76 12.97 0.68
C SER A 385 -15.82 11.77 0.49
N THR A 386 -15.56 11.38 -0.76
CA THR A 386 -14.68 10.24 -1.03
C THR A 386 -13.23 10.67 -1.14
N LEU A 387 -12.38 10.07 -0.31
CA LEU A 387 -10.94 10.33 -0.18
C LEU A 387 -10.12 9.07 -0.52
N GLY A 388 -8.80 9.25 -0.60
CA GLY A 388 -7.83 8.17 -0.84
C GLY A 388 -7.98 7.44 -2.17
N VAL A 389 -8.64 8.07 -3.15
CA VAL A 389 -9.08 7.40 -4.37
C VAL A 389 -7.90 6.89 -5.18
N VAL A 390 -7.79 5.58 -5.27
CA VAL A 390 -6.92 4.89 -6.24
C VAL A 390 -7.75 4.41 -7.42
N THR A 391 -7.10 4.29 -8.57
CA THR A 391 -7.77 3.97 -9.83
C THR A 391 -6.95 2.96 -10.61
N THR A 392 -7.63 2.00 -11.25
CA THR A 392 -7.06 1.09 -12.25
C THR A 392 -7.93 1.04 -13.49
N MET A 393 -7.31 0.70 -14.61
CA MET A 393 -8.02 0.46 -15.88
C MET A 393 -8.43 -1.02 -15.98
N LEU A 394 -9.61 -1.26 -16.55
CA LEU A 394 -10.16 -2.57 -16.86
C LEU A 394 -10.45 -2.62 -18.36
N ASP A 395 -9.74 -3.46 -19.10
CA ASP A 395 -10.01 -3.68 -20.53
C ASP A 395 -10.74 -5.02 -20.71
N VAL A 396 -12.02 -4.93 -21.09
CA VAL A 396 -12.92 -6.06 -21.28
C VAL A 396 -13.11 -6.29 -22.78
N PHE A 397 -12.58 -7.41 -23.30
CA PHE A 397 -12.44 -7.64 -24.74
C PHE A 397 -13.52 -8.57 -25.27
N ALA A 398 -14.32 -8.11 -26.24
CA ALA A 398 -15.24 -9.00 -26.96
C ALA A 398 -14.52 -10.25 -27.50
N GLU A 399 -15.05 -11.44 -27.23
CA GLU A 399 -14.62 -12.65 -27.95
C GLU A 399 -14.89 -12.44 -29.46
N GLY A 400 -13.88 -12.78 -30.28
CA GLY A 400 -13.85 -12.51 -31.72
C GLY A 400 -14.23 -13.70 -32.59
#